data_AF-V9LA20-F1
#
_entry.id   AF-V9LA20-F1
#
_cell.length_a   1.000
_cell.length_b   1.000
_cell.length_c   1.000
_cell.angle_alpha   90.00
_cell.angle_beta   90.00
_cell.angle_gamma   90.00
#
_symmetry.space_group_name_H-M   'P 1'
#
loop_
_entity.id
_entity.type
_entity.pdbx_description
1 polymer ?
#
loop_
_entity_poly.entity_id
_entity_poly.type
_entity_poly.pdbx_seq_one_letter_code
_entity_poly.pdbx_strand_id
1 'polypeptide(L)'
;ARYRALTRICAVQDIIEYCMGRQALALPLSSNTHPGVSKINSVLCEVSKARWDVIGLLMGLNDLENCAHLSRVLTGLLMQLDAVDVTGNMEVRNYRKRVVHEINCFLEHLEMESEGESAGRYDLAQNLSIRQIEDIREKITELKKQLLKSENASDLYFKPKAQLQGFLTQLDQVDIGKNPCIREARRRSVVEVQSVIAYVDLKEALGKRESLDQQGQEEHPSQKAVWQVLHHLSVHQREVLSFDGIRGDKNYKRLEEMLTKQLLTLDAVETHGDAGAKVARKQAVKFAQNILSYLD
;
A
#
# COMPACT_ATOMS: atom_id res chain seq x y z
N ALA A 1 4.55 1.61 -26.53
CA ALA A 1 5.87 1.65 -25.85
C ALA A 1 5.75 2.11 -24.39
N ARG A 2 5.39 3.38 -24.11
CA ARG A 2 5.33 3.94 -22.73
C ARG A 2 4.46 3.12 -21.76
N TYR A 3 3.25 2.76 -22.16
CA TYR A 3 2.33 1.99 -21.31
C TYR A 3 2.75 0.53 -21.08
N ARG A 4 3.42 -0.10 -22.07
CA ARG A 4 4.02 -1.43 -21.90
C ARG A 4 5.15 -1.39 -20.87
N ALA A 5 6.02 -0.37 -20.94
CA ALA A 5 7.06 -0.15 -19.94
C ALA A 5 6.46 0.09 -18.54
N LEU A 6 5.41 0.90 -18.42
CA LEU A 6 4.72 1.12 -17.15
C LEU A 6 4.11 -0.18 -16.61
N THR A 7 3.52 -1.01 -17.47
CA THR A 7 2.92 -2.30 -17.07
C THR A 7 3.97 -3.26 -16.53
N ARG A 8 5.15 -3.33 -17.16
CA ARG A 8 6.30 -4.09 -16.66
C ARG A 8 6.78 -3.59 -15.31
N ILE A 9 6.91 -2.26 -15.15
CA ILE A 9 7.32 -1.65 -13.88
C ILE A 9 6.33 -1.98 -12.78
N CYS A 10 5.01 -1.83 -13.03
CA CYS A 10 3.98 -2.18 -12.05
C CYS A 10 3.99 -3.69 -11.74
N ALA A 11 4.23 -4.57 -12.72
CA ALA A 11 4.37 -5.99 -12.49
C ALA A 11 5.58 -6.31 -11.58
N VAL A 12 6.73 -5.69 -11.83
CA VAL A 12 7.92 -5.87 -10.98
C VAL A 12 7.68 -5.32 -9.58
N GLN A 13 7.02 -4.17 -9.45
CA GLN A 13 6.62 -3.60 -8.16
C GLN A 13 5.70 -4.57 -7.41
N ASP A 14 4.66 -5.11 -8.05
CA ASP A 14 3.75 -6.11 -7.46
C ASP A 14 4.53 -7.34 -6.95
N ILE A 15 5.47 -7.86 -7.74
CA ILE A 15 6.31 -9.01 -7.36
C ILE A 15 7.18 -8.68 -6.14
N ILE A 16 7.83 -7.51 -6.12
CA ILE A 16 8.71 -7.09 -5.01
C ILE A 16 7.89 -6.82 -3.75
N GLU A 17 6.76 -6.12 -3.84
CA GLU A 17 5.91 -5.82 -2.70
C GLU A 17 5.30 -7.09 -2.08
N TYR A 18 4.94 -8.08 -2.90
CA TYR A 18 4.53 -9.40 -2.40
C TYR A 18 5.63 -10.04 -1.55
N CYS A 19 6.89 -9.92 -1.98
CA CYS A 19 8.05 -10.39 -1.23
C CYS A 19 8.30 -9.62 0.07
N MET A 20 8.17 -8.30 0.03
CA MET A 20 8.55 -7.42 1.14
C MET A 20 7.45 -7.24 2.20
N GLY A 21 6.17 -7.20 1.81
CA GLY A 21 5.16 -6.50 2.61
C GLY A 21 3.89 -7.27 3.02
N ARG A 22 3.46 -8.32 2.30
CA ARG A 22 2.14 -8.93 2.58
C ARG A 22 2.13 -10.41 2.88
N GLN A 23 3.21 -11.12 2.59
CA GLN A 23 3.31 -12.55 2.83
C GLN A 23 4.76 -13.02 2.65
N ALA A 24 5.74 -12.21 3.09
CA ALA A 24 7.11 -12.68 3.24
C ALA A 24 7.03 -14.04 3.93
N LEU A 25 7.53 -15.07 3.24
CA LEU A 25 7.45 -16.45 3.69
C LEU A 25 7.87 -16.45 5.16
N ALA A 26 6.93 -16.77 6.05
CA ALA A 26 7.34 -17.30 7.35
C ALA A 26 8.35 -18.39 6.98
N LEU A 27 9.56 -18.28 7.54
CA LEU A 27 10.70 -19.13 7.27
C LEU A 27 10.22 -20.54 6.88
N PRO A 28 10.80 -21.16 5.83
CA PRO A 28 10.27 -22.40 5.26
C PRO A 28 9.88 -23.35 6.38
N LEU A 29 8.64 -23.87 6.33
CA LEU A 29 8.14 -24.72 7.40
C LEU A 29 9.18 -25.81 7.71
N SER A 30 9.33 -26.14 8.99
CA SER A 30 10.28 -27.16 9.41
C SER A 30 9.99 -28.47 8.67
N SER A 31 11.02 -29.09 8.10
CA SER A 31 10.91 -30.38 7.43
C SER A 31 10.34 -31.49 8.33
N ASN A 32 10.39 -31.30 9.65
CA ASN A 32 9.84 -32.22 10.64
C ASN A 32 8.32 -32.10 10.82
N THR A 33 7.67 -31.07 10.25
CA THR A 33 6.23 -30.80 10.43
C THR A 33 5.34 -31.77 9.63
N HIS A 34 5.74 -32.17 8.42
CA HIS A 34 5.01 -33.09 7.56
C HIS A 34 5.90 -33.60 6.41
N PRO A 35 5.77 -34.86 5.94
CA PRO A 35 6.58 -35.39 4.84
C PRO A 35 6.55 -34.53 3.56
N GLY A 36 5.39 -33.95 3.26
CA GLY A 36 5.20 -33.05 2.12
C GLY A 36 5.94 -31.70 2.20
N VAL A 37 6.37 -31.27 3.40
CA VAL A 37 7.02 -29.96 3.59
C VAL A 37 8.38 -29.88 2.90
N SER A 38 9.17 -30.95 2.95
CA SER A 38 10.47 -30.98 2.25
C SER A 38 10.30 -30.72 0.74
N LYS A 39 9.26 -31.31 0.13
CA LYS A 39 8.96 -31.10 -1.28
C LYS A 39 8.47 -29.67 -1.56
N ILE A 40 7.61 -29.12 -0.71
CA ILE A 40 7.14 -27.72 -0.85
C ILE A 40 8.32 -26.74 -0.69
N ASN A 41 9.23 -26.98 0.27
CA ASN A 41 10.43 -26.16 0.46
C ASN A 41 11.36 -26.21 -0.75
N SER A 42 11.56 -27.40 -1.34
CA SER A 42 12.33 -27.55 -2.57
C SER A 42 11.71 -26.75 -3.73
N VAL A 43 10.38 -26.85 -3.93
CA VAL A 43 9.70 -26.04 -4.94
C VAL A 43 9.84 -24.56 -4.66
N LEU A 44 9.71 -24.15 -3.40
CA LEU A 44 9.84 -22.74 -3.00
C LEU A 44 11.22 -22.16 -3.34
N CYS A 45 12.30 -22.94 -3.20
CA CYS A 45 13.62 -22.52 -3.62
C CYS A 45 13.69 -22.26 -5.13
N GLU A 46 13.07 -23.12 -5.95
CA GLU A 46 13.00 -22.93 -7.40
C GLU A 46 12.10 -21.75 -7.79
N VAL A 47 10.97 -21.55 -7.11
CA VAL A 47 10.11 -20.35 -7.26
C VAL A 47 10.91 -19.09 -6.96
N SER A 48 11.77 -19.12 -5.94
CA SER A 48 12.59 -17.98 -5.57
C SER A 48 13.66 -17.64 -6.63
N LYS A 49 14.16 -18.63 -7.38
CA LYS A 49 15.03 -18.39 -8.54
C LYS A 49 14.24 -17.83 -9.71
N ALA A 50 13.16 -18.52 -10.09
CA ALA A 50 12.26 -18.11 -11.17
C ALA A 50 11.72 -16.69 -10.98
N ARG A 51 11.52 -16.24 -9.74
CA ARG A 51 11.15 -14.86 -9.42
C ARG A 51 12.13 -13.84 -10.01
N TRP A 52 13.43 -14.06 -9.80
CA TRP A 52 14.47 -13.16 -10.32
C TRP A 52 14.54 -13.21 -11.84
N ASP A 53 14.32 -14.39 -12.41
CA ASP A 53 14.29 -14.57 -13.85
C ASP A 53 13.11 -13.85 -14.50
N VAL A 54 11.92 -13.92 -13.87
CA VAL A 54 10.72 -13.15 -14.28
C VAL A 54 10.98 -11.65 -14.17
N ILE A 55 11.57 -11.17 -13.08
CA ILE A 55 11.92 -9.76 -12.92
C ILE A 55 12.92 -9.34 -14.01
N GLY A 56 13.95 -10.15 -14.25
CA GLY A 56 14.96 -9.91 -15.29
C GLY A 56 14.34 -9.82 -16.67
N LEU A 57 13.42 -10.73 -17.01
CA LEU A 57 12.67 -10.71 -18.27
C LEU A 57 11.82 -9.44 -18.39
N LEU A 58 11.00 -9.12 -17.38
CA LEU A 58 10.13 -7.94 -17.41
C LEU A 58 10.92 -6.63 -17.52
N MET A 59 12.12 -6.57 -16.93
CA MET A 59 13.03 -5.43 -17.02
C MET A 59 13.88 -5.41 -18.28
N GLY A 60 13.84 -6.45 -19.12
CA GLY A 60 14.67 -6.57 -20.31
C GLY A 60 16.17 -6.74 -20.00
N LEU A 61 16.49 -7.36 -18.87
CA LEU A 61 17.86 -7.63 -18.41
C LEU A 61 18.36 -9.03 -18.80
N ASN A 62 17.45 -9.92 -19.22
CA ASN A 62 17.76 -11.30 -19.59
C ASN A 62 17.30 -11.60 -21.03
N ASP A 63 18.25 -11.91 -21.91
CA ASP A 63 17.98 -12.32 -23.30
C ASP A 63 17.79 -13.83 -23.46
N LEU A 64 18.14 -14.61 -22.43
CA LEU A 64 18.19 -16.08 -22.49
C LEU A 64 16.82 -16.74 -22.30
N GLU A 65 15.90 -16.08 -21.59
CA GLU A 65 14.63 -16.65 -21.19
C GLU A 65 13.47 -15.84 -21.77
N ASN A 66 12.52 -16.53 -22.39
CA ASN A 66 11.31 -15.93 -22.92
C ASN A 66 10.08 -16.33 -22.07
N CYS A 67 8.97 -15.61 -22.26
CA CYS A 67 7.75 -15.84 -21.47
C CYS A 67 7.28 -17.29 -21.52
N ALA A 68 7.42 -17.95 -22.68
CA ALA A 68 7.01 -19.34 -22.88
C ALA A 68 7.89 -20.34 -22.10
N HIS A 69 9.20 -20.08 -21.99
CA HIS A 69 10.11 -20.89 -21.18
C HIS A 69 9.73 -20.82 -19.70
N LEU A 70 9.70 -19.61 -19.15
CA LEU A 70 9.38 -19.39 -17.73
C LEU A 70 7.98 -19.89 -17.36
N SER A 71 6.99 -19.69 -18.24
CA SER A 71 5.64 -20.20 -18.01
C SER A 71 5.61 -21.72 -17.90
N ARG A 72 6.40 -22.43 -18.72
CA ARG A 72 6.51 -23.90 -18.65
C ARG A 72 7.19 -24.36 -17.37
N VAL A 73 8.27 -23.69 -16.96
CA VAL A 73 8.98 -23.99 -15.69
C VAL A 73 8.02 -23.84 -14.51
N LEU A 74 7.35 -22.69 -14.41
CA LEU A 74 6.38 -22.39 -13.35
C LEU A 74 5.19 -23.36 -13.33
N THR A 75 4.64 -23.70 -14.50
CA THR A 75 3.57 -24.71 -14.61
C THR A 75 4.06 -26.08 -14.13
N GLY A 76 5.32 -26.46 -14.46
CA GLY A 76 5.93 -27.68 -13.94
C GLY A 76 6.07 -27.70 -12.42
N LEU A 77 6.38 -26.55 -11.80
CA LEU A 77 6.42 -26.42 -10.34
C LEU A 77 5.02 -26.55 -9.70
N LEU A 78 3.96 -26.03 -10.34
CA LEU A 78 2.58 -26.24 -9.89
C LEU A 78 2.22 -27.73 -9.87
N MET A 79 2.53 -28.45 -10.94
CA MET A 79 2.27 -29.90 -11.02
C MET A 79 2.97 -30.67 -9.89
N GLN A 80 4.19 -30.25 -9.53
CA GLN A 80 4.91 -30.84 -8.40
C GLN A 80 4.23 -30.56 -7.05
N LEU A 81 3.65 -29.37 -6.85
CA LEU A 81 2.91 -29.01 -5.63
C LEU A 81 1.56 -29.74 -5.56
N ASP A 82 0.87 -29.90 -6.68
CA ASP A 82 -0.41 -30.61 -6.73
C ASP A 82 -0.28 -32.08 -6.34
N ALA A 83 0.87 -32.69 -6.67
CA ALA A 83 1.22 -34.05 -6.26
C ALA A 83 1.57 -34.20 -4.76
N VAL A 84 1.79 -33.09 -4.03
CA VAL A 84 2.09 -33.15 -2.59
C VAL A 84 0.83 -33.41 -1.79
N ASP A 85 0.81 -34.54 -1.08
CA ASP A 85 -0.22 -34.80 -0.09
C ASP A 85 -0.10 -33.82 1.09
N VAL A 86 -1.22 -33.20 1.43
CA VAL A 86 -1.39 -32.24 2.53
C VAL A 86 -2.65 -32.56 3.36
N THR A 87 -3.11 -33.81 3.29
CA THR A 87 -4.26 -34.29 4.05
C THR A 87 -3.99 -34.18 5.56
N GLY A 88 -5.03 -33.83 6.33
CA GLY A 88 -4.93 -33.73 7.80
C GLY A 88 -4.16 -32.53 8.37
N ASN A 89 -3.34 -31.81 7.59
CA ASN A 89 -2.54 -30.68 8.10
C ASN A 89 -2.93 -29.33 7.47
N MET A 90 -3.62 -28.50 8.25
CA MET A 90 -4.10 -27.18 7.79
C MET A 90 -2.95 -26.19 7.52
N GLU A 91 -1.91 -26.21 8.35
CA GLU A 91 -0.75 -25.33 8.21
C GLU A 91 -0.01 -25.60 6.91
N VAL A 92 0.27 -26.88 6.62
CA VAL A 92 0.96 -27.31 5.40
C VAL A 92 0.10 -27.04 4.15
N ARG A 93 -1.23 -27.22 4.25
CA ARG A 93 -2.15 -26.86 3.15
C ARG A 93 -2.13 -25.37 2.86
N ASN A 94 -2.14 -24.53 3.89
CA ASN A 94 -2.06 -23.07 3.75
C ASN A 94 -0.70 -22.65 3.21
N TYR A 95 0.38 -23.30 3.64
CA TYR A 95 1.72 -23.08 3.12
C TYR A 95 1.81 -23.40 1.63
N ARG A 96 1.33 -24.58 1.19
CA ARG A 96 1.24 -24.96 -0.22
C ARG A 96 0.42 -23.95 -1.03
N LYS A 97 -0.76 -23.55 -0.52
CA LYS A 97 -1.64 -22.57 -1.19
C LYS A 97 -0.93 -21.23 -1.44
N ARG A 98 -0.07 -20.79 -0.51
CA ARG A 98 0.71 -19.54 -0.67
C ARG A 98 1.76 -19.67 -1.77
N VAL A 99 2.50 -20.79 -1.83
CA VAL A 99 3.48 -21.02 -2.91
C VAL A 99 2.79 -21.14 -4.27
N VAL A 100 1.64 -21.84 -4.34
CA VAL A 100 0.82 -21.90 -5.56
C VAL A 100 0.34 -20.51 -5.98
N HIS A 101 -0.12 -19.69 -5.04
CA HIS A 101 -0.55 -18.33 -5.33
C HIS A 101 0.58 -17.49 -5.92
N GLU A 102 1.79 -17.56 -5.35
CA GLU A 102 2.96 -16.86 -5.86
C GLU A 102 3.30 -17.27 -7.31
N ILE A 103 3.28 -18.58 -7.61
CA ILE A 103 3.51 -19.07 -8.98
C ILE A 103 2.44 -18.55 -9.94
N ASN A 104 1.17 -18.58 -9.55
CA ASN A 104 0.07 -18.06 -10.38
C ASN A 104 0.22 -16.56 -10.65
N CYS A 105 0.66 -15.76 -9.67
CA CYS A 105 0.96 -14.34 -9.89
C CYS A 105 2.04 -14.15 -10.95
N PHE A 106 3.13 -14.93 -10.92
CA PHE A 106 4.17 -14.86 -11.95
C PHE A 106 3.64 -15.24 -13.34
N LEU A 107 2.83 -16.30 -13.42
CA LEU A 107 2.20 -16.73 -14.68
C LEU A 107 1.29 -15.63 -15.27
N GLU A 108 0.49 -14.95 -14.44
CA GLU A 108 -0.35 -13.84 -14.90
C GLU A 108 0.49 -12.70 -15.50
N HIS A 109 1.63 -12.36 -14.88
CA HIS A 109 2.53 -11.33 -15.41
C HIS A 109 3.19 -11.75 -16.73
N LEU A 110 3.60 -13.01 -16.87
CA LEU A 110 4.18 -13.56 -18.10
C LEU A 110 3.16 -13.64 -19.24
N GLU A 111 1.91 -14.04 -18.93
CA GLU A 111 0.80 -14.05 -19.88
C GLU A 111 0.57 -12.64 -20.41
N MET A 112 0.45 -11.64 -19.52
CA MET A 112 0.28 -10.24 -19.89
C MET A 112 1.45 -9.70 -20.74
N GLU A 113 2.69 -10.07 -20.45
CA GLU A 113 3.86 -9.67 -21.24
C GLU A 113 3.86 -10.33 -22.63
N SER A 114 3.43 -11.59 -22.73
CA SER A 114 3.32 -12.32 -24.00
C SER A 114 2.21 -11.78 -24.91
N GLU A 115 1.03 -11.47 -24.36
CA GLU A 115 -0.08 -10.86 -25.11
C GLU A 115 0.28 -9.46 -25.63
N GLY A 116 1.18 -8.81 -24.91
CA GLY A 116 1.68 -7.48 -25.20
C GLY A 116 2.44 -7.31 -26.51
N GLU A 117 2.94 -8.41 -27.06
CA GLU A 117 3.59 -8.42 -28.37
C GLU A 117 2.58 -8.41 -29.52
N SER A 118 1.33 -8.81 -29.26
CA SER A 118 0.35 -9.09 -30.32
C SER A 118 -0.90 -8.20 -30.27
N ALA A 119 -1.26 -7.63 -29.13
CA ALA A 119 -2.53 -6.89 -28.97
C ALA A 119 -2.32 -5.51 -28.36
N GLY A 120 -3.01 -4.49 -28.90
CA GLY A 120 -3.10 -3.12 -28.34
C GLY A 120 -3.71 -3.02 -26.93
N ARG A 121 -3.72 -4.10 -26.14
CA ARG A 121 -4.21 -4.22 -24.76
C ARG A 121 -3.51 -3.31 -23.74
N TYR A 122 -2.39 -2.68 -24.11
CA TYR A 122 -1.70 -1.68 -23.29
C TYR A 122 -2.17 -0.24 -23.50
N ASP A 123 -3.18 0.02 -24.33
CA ASP A 123 -3.71 1.37 -24.44
C ASP A 123 -4.53 1.74 -23.19
N LEU A 124 -3.83 2.20 -22.15
CA LEU A 124 -4.43 2.65 -20.91
C LEU A 124 -5.33 3.88 -21.12
N ALA A 125 -5.10 4.68 -22.17
CA ALA A 125 -5.89 5.88 -22.43
C ALA A 125 -7.32 5.55 -22.90
N GLN A 126 -7.53 4.36 -23.47
CA GLN A 126 -8.84 3.86 -23.87
C GLN A 126 -9.47 2.91 -22.85
N ASN A 127 -8.73 2.52 -21.81
CA ASN A 127 -9.23 1.63 -20.78
C ASN A 127 -10.27 2.33 -19.89
N LEU A 128 -11.46 1.72 -19.78
CA LEU A 128 -12.57 2.28 -19.02
C LEU A 128 -12.25 2.39 -17.52
N SER A 129 -11.59 1.39 -16.93
CA SER A 129 -11.22 1.39 -15.51
C SER A 129 -10.25 2.53 -15.19
N ILE A 130 -9.25 2.77 -16.05
CA ILE A 130 -8.34 3.91 -15.89
C ILE A 130 -9.09 5.23 -15.97
N ARG A 131 -10.00 5.40 -16.94
CA ARG A 131 -10.80 6.63 -17.06
C ARG A 131 -11.68 6.87 -15.83
N GLN A 132 -12.29 5.82 -15.27
CA GLN A 132 -13.07 5.91 -14.03
C GLN A 132 -12.18 6.34 -12.85
N ILE A 133 -10.99 5.76 -12.72
CA ILE A 133 -10.04 6.13 -11.67
C ILE A 133 -9.62 7.60 -11.81
N GLU A 134 -9.29 8.06 -13.02
CA GLU A 134 -8.87 9.45 -13.24
C GLU A 134 -10.00 10.46 -12.97
N ASP A 135 -11.25 10.17 -13.35
CA ASP A 135 -12.41 11.00 -13.00
C ASP A 135 -12.61 11.11 -11.48
N ILE A 136 -12.42 10.00 -10.75
CA ILE A 136 -12.45 10.01 -9.28
C ILE A 136 -11.29 10.86 -8.73
N ARG A 137 -10.07 10.71 -9.26
CA ARG A 137 -8.88 11.49 -8.82
C ARG A 137 -9.03 12.98 -9.06
N GLU A 138 -9.66 13.39 -10.17
CA GLU A 138 -9.95 14.79 -10.45
C GLU A 138 -10.89 15.38 -9.39
N LYS A 139 -11.99 14.67 -9.07
CA LYS A 139 -12.93 15.06 -8.02
C LYS A 139 -12.27 15.12 -6.64
N ILE A 140 -11.42 14.15 -6.31
CA ILE A 140 -10.64 14.15 -5.05
C ILE A 140 -9.71 15.36 -5.01
N THR A 141 -9.02 15.67 -6.10
CA THR A 141 -8.10 16.80 -6.18
C THR A 141 -8.83 18.12 -5.93
N GLU A 142 -10.01 18.29 -6.52
CA GLU A 142 -10.83 19.49 -6.31
C GLU A 142 -11.34 19.58 -4.86
N LEU A 143 -11.88 18.48 -4.32
CA LEU A 143 -12.32 18.43 -2.92
C LEU A 143 -11.15 18.70 -1.94
N LYS A 144 -9.97 18.13 -2.21
CA LYS A 144 -8.75 18.36 -1.45
C LYS A 144 -8.35 19.84 -1.48
N LYS A 145 -8.37 20.49 -2.65
CA LYS A 145 -8.08 21.94 -2.75
C LYS A 145 -9.06 22.78 -1.94
N GLN A 146 -10.34 22.44 -1.95
CA GLN A 146 -11.35 23.13 -1.14
C GLN A 146 -11.11 22.95 0.36
N LEU A 147 -10.80 21.73 0.80
CA LEU A 147 -10.48 21.41 2.19
C LEU A 147 -9.22 22.14 2.68
N LEU A 148 -8.17 22.16 1.87
CA LEU A 148 -6.90 22.80 2.25
C LEU A 148 -6.99 24.33 2.29
N LYS A 149 -7.99 24.95 1.64
CA LYS A 149 -8.26 26.39 1.71
C LYS A 149 -9.09 26.81 2.92
N SER A 150 -9.88 25.89 3.48
CA SER A 150 -10.71 26.15 4.65
C SER A 150 -9.85 26.11 5.93
N GLU A 151 -9.91 27.17 6.73
CA GLU A 151 -9.18 27.24 8.01
C GLU A 151 -9.97 26.60 9.17
N ASN A 152 -11.31 26.68 9.15
CA ASN A 152 -12.16 26.14 10.21
C ASN A 152 -13.00 24.94 9.74
N ALA A 153 -13.03 23.87 10.54
CA ALA A 153 -13.88 22.70 10.29
C ALA A 153 -15.39 23.06 10.25
N SER A 154 -15.77 24.15 10.91
CA SER A 154 -17.15 24.67 10.96
C SER A 154 -17.61 25.42 9.70
N ASP A 155 -16.67 25.84 8.84
CA ASP A 155 -16.99 26.63 7.63
C ASP A 155 -17.45 25.75 6.45
N LEU A 156 -17.35 24.43 6.59
CA LEU A 156 -17.79 23.47 5.58
C LEU A 156 -19.26 23.10 5.86
N TYR A 157 -20.20 23.77 5.21
CA TYR A 157 -21.63 23.37 5.11
C TYR A 157 -21.83 22.00 4.40
N PHE A 158 -20.75 21.30 4.11
CA PHE A 158 -20.65 20.10 3.32
C PHE A 158 -20.14 18.95 4.17
N LYS A 159 -20.49 17.71 3.83
CA LYS A 159 -19.97 16.49 4.51
C LYS A 159 -18.82 15.88 3.69
N PRO A 160 -17.60 16.46 3.70
CA PRO A 160 -16.49 16.00 2.86
C PRO A 160 -16.14 14.53 3.15
N LYS A 161 -16.23 14.10 4.41
CA LYS A 161 -15.99 12.71 4.80
C LYS A 161 -16.94 11.73 4.12
N ALA A 162 -18.23 12.08 4.00
CA ALA A 162 -19.21 11.21 3.33
C ALA A 162 -18.91 11.06 1.83
N GLN A 163 -18.45 12.14 1.18
CA GLN A 163 -18.05 12.08 -0.21
C GLN A 163 -16.78 11.27 -0.43
N LEU A 164 -15.76 11.46 0.43
CA LEU A 164 -14.54 10.67 0.39
C LEU A 164 -14.83 9.18 0.55
N GLN A 165 -15.73 8.80 1.47
CA GLN A 165 -16.20 7.41 1.60
C GLN A 165 -16.95 6.92 0.34
N GLY A 166 -17.73 7.79 -0.30
CA GLY A 166 -18.34 7.52 -1.59
C GLY A 166 -17.32 7.22 -2.69
N PHE A 167 -16.20 7.96 -2.74
CA PHE A 167 -15.10 7.70 -3.68
C PHE A 167 -14.41 6.37 -3.40
N LEU A 168 -14.20 5.99 -2.13
CA LEU A 168 -13.68 4.65 -1.81
C LEU A 168 -14.61 3.54 -2.34
N THR A 169 -15.92 3.70 -2.15
CA THR A 169 -16.91 2.74 -2.64
C THR A 169 -16.90 2.63 -4.17
N GLN A 170 -16.73 3.75 -4.88
CA GLN A 170 -16.59 3.75 -6.34
C GLN A 170 -15.28 3.08 -6.77
N LEU A 171 -14.15 3.38 -6.12
CA LEU A 171 -12.87 2.74 -6.38
C LEU A 171 -12.93 1.22 -6.15
N ASP A 172 -13.66 0.74 -5.15
CA ASP A 172 -13.85 -0.69 -4.87
C ASP A 172 -14.63 -1.42 -5.97
N GLN A 173 -15.45 -0.70 -6.74
CA GLN A 173 -16.23 -1.27 -7.85
C GLN A 173 -15.47 -1.26 -9.19
N VAL A 174 -14.32 -0.59 -9.27
CA VAL A 174 -13.52 -0.55 -10.51
C VAL A 174 -12.98 -1.95 -10.82
N ASP A 175 -13.22 -2.41 -12.05
CA ASP A 175 -12.64 -3.65 -12.53
C ASP A 175 -11.12 -3.48 -12.71
N ILE A 176 -10.37 -4.11 -11.82
CA ILE A 176 -8.90 -4.10 -11.83
C ILE A 176 -8.30 -5.09 -12.83
N GLY A 177 -9.07 -6.10 -13.26
CA GLY A 177 -8.62 -7.16 -14.17
C GLY A 177 -7.25 -7.76 -13.81
N LYS A 178 -6.56 -8.28 -14.84
CA LYS A 178 -5.18 -8.80 -14.73
C LYS A 178 -4.11 -7.70 -14.80
N ASN A 179 -4.47 -6.48 -15.18
CA ASN A 179 -3.49 -5.44 -15.50
C ASN A 179 -2.91 -4.77 -14.22
N PRO A 180 -1.61 -4.92 -13.94
CA PRO A 180 -0.99 -4.35 -12.75
C PRO A 180 -1.05 -2.82 -12.68
N CYS A 181 -1.09 -2.12 -13.82
CA CYS A 181 -1.24 -0.67 -13.83
C CYS A 181 -2.60 -0.22 -13.27
N ILE A 182 -3.68 -0.95 -13.57
CA ILE A 182 -5.02 -0.59 -13.09
C ILE A 182 -5.10 -0.81 -11.58
N ARG A 183 -4.54 -1.93 -11.10
CA ARG A 183 -4.41 -2.21 -9.67
C ARG A 183 -3.63 -1.11 -8.96
N GLU A 184 -2.48 -0.72 -9.49
CA GLU A 184 -1.63 0.30 -8.89
C GLU A 184 -2.29 1.69 -8.94
N ALA A 185 -2.92 2.06 -10.05
CA ALA A 185 -3.67 3.32 -10.16
C ALA A 185 -4.82 3.39 -9.14
N ARG A 186 -5.58 2.30 -8.98
CA ARG A 186 -6.62 2.20 -7.95
C ARG A 186 -6.01 2.28 -6.55
N ARG A 187 -4.93 1.53 -6.27
CA ARG A 187 -4.26 1.52 -4.96
C ARG A 187 -3.81 2.93 -4.57
N ARG A 188 -3.11 3.65 -5.46
CA ARG A 188 -2.67 5.03 -5.22
C ARG A 188 -3.84 5.98 -4.97
N SER A 189 -4.93 5.83 -5.73
CA SER A 189 -6.14 6.63 -5.53
C SER A 189 -6.79 6.36 -4.18
N VAL A 190 -6.88 5.11 -3.76
CA VAL A 190 -7.40 4.74 -2.43
C VAL A 190 -6.53 5.33 -1.32
N VAL A 191 -5.21 5.24 -1.46
CA VAL A 191 -4.26 5.83 -0.51
C VAL A 191 -4.43 7.35 -0.43
N GLU A 192 -4.60 8.04 -1.56
CA GLU A 192 -4.89 9.48 -1.57
C GLU A 192 -6.19 9.83 -0.83
N VAL A 193 -7.29 9.11 -1.09
CA VAL A 193 -8.56 9.33 -0.38
C VAL A 193 -8.41 9.08 1.12
N GLN A 194 -7.76 7.99 1.50
CA GLN A 194 -7.53 7.64 2.90
C GLN A 194 -6.69 8.69 3.63
N SER A 195 -5.66 9.25 2.98
CA SER A 195 -4.85 10.33 3.52
C SER A 195 -5.66 11.61 3.74
N VAL A 196 -6.57 11.96 2.82
CA VAL A 196 -7.47 13.11 2.98
C VAL A 196 -8.49 12.87 4.09
N ILE A 197 -9.07 11.68 4.21
CA ILE A 197 -9.96 11.31 5.33
C ILE A 197 -9.21 11.44 6.66
N ALA A 198 -7.99 10.90 6.74
CA ALA A 198 -7.18 10.95 7.95
C ALA A 198 -6.89 12.40 8.38
N TYR A 199 -6.67 13.30 7.42
CA TYR A 199 -6.51 14.73 7.69
C TYR A 199 -7.78 15.36 8.27
N VAL A 200 -8.94 15.09 7.66
CA VAL A 200 -10.24 15.59 8.14
C VAL A 200 -10.52 15.07 9.56
N ASP A 201 -10.31 13.77 9.80
CA ASP A 201 -10.53 13.14 11.10
C ASP A 201 -9.64 13.75 12.20
N LEU A 202 -8.38 14.04 11.88
CA LEU A 202 -7.48 14.71 12.81
C LEU A 202 -7.93 16.15 13.09
N LYS A 203 -8.33 16.91 12.07
CA LYS A 203 -8.84 18.28 12.25
C LYS A 203 -10.10 18.30 13.13
N GLU A 204 -11.03 17.39 12.92
CA GLU A 204 -12.22 17.25 13.77
C GLU A 204 -11.86 16.88 15.22
N ALA A 205 -10.89 15.97 15.41
CA ALA A 205 -10.44 15.56 16.74
C ALA A 205 -9.76 16.71 17.50
N LEU A 206 -8.92 17.50 16.82
CA LEU A 206 -8.28 18.68 17.38
C LEU A 206 -9.31 19.77 17.75
N GLY A 207 -10.30 20.03 16.88
CA GLY A 207 -11.37 20.98 17.19
C GLY A 207 -12.23 20.57 18.39
N LYS A 208 -12.53 19.26 18.52
CA LYS A 208 -13.22 18.73 19.71
C LYS A 208 -12.37 18.90 20.97
N ARG A 209 -11.06 18.64 20.90
CA ARG A 209 -10.15 18.85 22.02
C ARG A 209 -10.12 20.32 22.45
N GLU A 210 -10.01 21.26 21.52
CA GLU A 210 -10.02 22.70 21.83
C GLU A 210 -11.29 23.11 22.59
N SER A 211 -12.45 22.54 22.24
CA SER A 211 -13.70 22.79 22.96
C SER A 211 -13.73 22.20 24.38
N LEU A 212 -13.05 21.07 24.62
CA LEU A 212 -12.94 20.45 25.94
C LEU A 212 -11.93 21.19 26.84
N ASP A 213 -10.82 21.66 26.28
CA ASP A 213 -9.83 22.50 26.98
C ASP A 213 -10.50 23.80 27.49
N GLN A 214 -11.43 24.38 26.72
CA GLN A 214 -12.24 25.54 27.13
C GLN A 214 -13.23 25.23 28.26
N GLN A 215 -13.61 23.96 28.44
CA GLN A 215 -14.49 23.48 29.51
C GLN A 215 -13.73 23.10 30.78
N GLY A 216 -12.40 23.22 30.80
CA GLY A 216 -11.57 23.10 32.01
C GLY A 216 -11.34 21.66 32.49
N GLN A 217 -11.37 20.66 31.61
CA GLN A 217 -10.98 19.30 31.99
C GLN A 217 -9.46 19.20 32.22
N GLU A 218 -9.05 18.68 33.38
CA GLU A 218 -7.65 18.36 33.66
C GLU A 218 -7.23 17.08 32.90
N GLU A 219 -6.35 17.23 31.91
CA GLU A 219 -5.71 16.11 31.22
C GLU A 219 -4.34 15.77 31.81
N HIS A 220 -3.98 14.49 31.77
CA HIS A 220 -2.65 14.05 32.17
C HIS A 220 -1.55 14.68 31.28
N PRO A 221 -0.40 15.10 31.84
CA PRO A 221 0.66 15.77 31.07
C PRO A 221 1.14 15.02 29.82
N SER A 222 1.21 13.68 29.90
CA SER A 222 1.61 12.84 28.76
C SER A 222 0.59 12.87 27.63
N GLN A 223 -0.71 12.97 27.93
CA GLN A 223 -1.76 13.09 26.91
C GLN A 223 -1.66 14.46 26.23
N LYS A 224 -1.49 15.52 27.02
CA LYS A 224 -1.27 16.87 26.49
C LYS A 224 -0.06 16.94 25.54
N ALA A 225 1.04 16.28 25.88
CA ALA A 225 2.22 16.19 25.01
C ALA A 225 1.91 15.47 23.68
N VAL A 226 1.19 14.35 23.70
CA VAL A 226 0.77 13.65 22.47
C VAL A 226 -0.09 14.55 21.58
N TRP A 227 -1.03 15.28 22.18
CA TRP A 227 -1.91 16.18 21.45
C TRP A 227 -1.19 17.38 20.83
N GLN A 228 -0.17 17.92 21.50
CA GLN A 228 0.71 18.94 20.91
C GLN A 228 1.42 18.42 19.66
N VAL A 229 1.91 17.17 19.69
CA VAL A 229 2.51 16.55 18.51
C VAL A 229 1.47 16.33 17.41
N LEU A 230 0.27 15.87 17.75
CA LEU A 230 -0.83 15.73 16.79
C LEU A 230 -1.21 17.06 16.12
N HIS A 231 -1.16 18.17 16.85
CA HIS A 231 -1.34 19.49 16.27
C HIS A 231 -0.26 19.81 15.22
N HIS A 232 1.03 19.59 15.53
CA HIS A 232 2.12 19.76 14.55
C HIS A 232 1.97 18.83 13.34
N LEU A 233 1.60 17.57 13.56
CA LEU A 233 1.34 16.61 12.50
C LEU A 233 0.20 17.08 11.58
N SER A 234 -0.84 17.74 12.10
CA SER A 234 -1.92 18.28 11.27
C SER A 234 -1.43 19.37 10.29
N VAL A 235 -0.46 20.19 10.72
CA VAL A 235 0.16 21.23 9.89
C VAL A 235 1.03 20.59 8.82
N HIS A 236 1.89 19.64 9.21
CA HIS A 236 2.75 18.94 8.25
C HIS A 236 1.95 18.11 7.25
N GLN A 237 0.87 17.45 7.68
CA GLN A 237 0.00 16.71 6.78
C GLN A 237 -0.67 17.61 5.74
N ARG A 238 -1.07 18.83 6.12
CA ARG A 238 -1.59 19.83 5.16
C ARG A 238 -0.54 20.14 4.08
N GLU A 239 0.70 20.39 4.50
CA GLU A 239 1.81 20.66 3.58
C GLU A 239 2.10 19.46 2.67
N VAL A 240 2.11 18.24 3.23
CA VAL A 240 2.29 16.98 2.48
C VAL A 240 1.15 16.77 1.48
N LEU A 241 -0.11 17.01 1.84
CA LEU A 241 -1.26 16.88 0.93
C LEU A 241 -1.22 17.88 -0.23
N SER A 242 -0.54 19.02 -0.04
CA SER A 242 -0.31 20.04 -1.07
C SER A 242 0.97 19.86 -1.88
N PHE A 243 1.84 18.92 -1.48
CA PHE A 243 3.11 18.67 -2.15
C PHE A 243 2.89 17.91 -3.47
N ASP A 244 3.50 18.39 -4.55
CA ASP A 244 3.42 17.82 -5.90
C ASP A 244 4.80 17.55 -6.52
N GLY A 245 5.85 17.52 -5.70
CA GLY A 245 7.23 17.34 -6.12
C GLY A 245 7.72 15.89 -6.06
N ILE A 246 9.04 15.72 -6.15
CA ILE A 246 9.73 14.42 -6.11
C ILE A 246 10.64 14.28 -4.90
N ARG A 247 11.06 13.05 -4.61
CA ARG A 247 11.98 12.70 -3.50
C ARG A 247 13.29 13.50 -3.47
N GLY A 248 13.75 13.95 -4.63
CA GLY A 248 14.97 14.77 -4.75
C GLY A 248 14.83 16.20 -4.25
N ASP A 249 13.60 16.70 -4.10
CA ASP A 249 13.34 18.10 -3.81
C ASP A 249 13.68 18.49 -2.37
N LYS A 250 14.16 19.72 -2.19
CA LYS A 250 14.44 20.27 -0.85
C LYS A 250 13.20 20.25 0.04
N ASN A 251 12.02 20.50 -0.54
CA ASN A 251 10.75 20.50 0.18
C ASN A 251 10.36 19.10 0.66
N TYR A 252 10.57 18.05 -0.16
CA TYR A 252 10.38 16.67 0.27
C TYR A 252 11.25 16.36 1.50
N LYS A 253 12.56 16.63 1.40
CA LYS A 253 13.51 16.35 2.48
C LYS A 253 13.17 17.08 3.77
N ARG A 254 12.74 18.35 3.66
CA ARG A 254 12.25 19.13 4.81
C ARG A 254 11.04 18.47 5.45
N LEU A 255 10.03 18.07 4.67
CA LEU A 255 8.81 17.44 5.18
C LEU A 255 9.11 16.10 5.87
N GLU A 256 9.93 15.25 5.23
CA GLU A 256 10.40 13.97 5.78
C GLU A 256 11.13 14.19 7.11
N GLU A 257 12.04 15.17 7.18
CA GLU A 257 12.77 15.52 8.41
C GLU A 257 11.83 16.01 9.52
N MET A 258 10.87 16.90 9.20
CA MET A 258 9.92 17.42 10.18
C MET A 258 9.02 16.32 10.75
N LEU A 259 8.54 15.41 9.91
CA LEU A 259 7.75 14.25 10.34
C LEU A 259 8.56 13.28 11.20
N THR A 260 9.82 13.03 10.82
CA THR A 260 10.74 12.19 11.60
C THR A 260 11.02 12.80 12.98
N LYS A 261 11.17 14.13 13.08
CA LYS A 261 11.29 14.83 14.36
C LYS A 261 10.05 14.67 15.25
N GLN A 262 8.84 14.68 14.67
CA GLN A 262 7.62 14.40 15.43
C GLN A 262 7.58 12.96 15.96
N LEU A 263 8.05 11.97 15.18
CA LEU A 263 8.17 10.59 15.65
C LEU A 263 9.10 10.48 16.86
N LEU A 264 10.29 11.09 16.81
CA LEU A 264 11.23 11.10 17.93
C LEU A 264 10.63 11.78 19.17
N THR A 265 9.84 12.83 18.97
CA THR A 265 9.16 13.53 20.06
C THR A 265 8.08 12.65 20.68
N LEU A 266 7.32 11.88 19.89
CA LEU A 266 6.36 10.89 20.40
C LEU A 266 7.06 9.78 21.19
N ASP A 267 8.19 9.27 20.72
CA ASP A 267 8.94 8.23 21.41
C ASP A 267 9.47 8.70 22.78
N ALA A 268 9.80 9.99 22.90
CA ALA A 268 10.22 10.61 24.14
C ALA A 268 9.08 10.87 25.15
N VAL A 269 7.81 10.73 24.76
CA VAL A 269 6.68 10.92 25.70
C VAL A 269 6.63 9.77 26.69
N GLU A 270 6.95 10.08 27.95
CA GLU A 270 6.80 9.18 29.09
C GLU A 270 5.33 9.06 29.50
N THR A 271 4.80 7.85 29.50
CA THR A 271 3.36 7.60 29.79
C THR A 271 3.08 7.28 31.25
N HIS A 272 4.11 7.10 32.08
CA HIS A 272 4.05 6.77 33.52
C HIS A 272 2.99 5.71 33.92
N GLY A 273 2.70 4.76 33.03
CA GLY A 273 1.72 3.70 33.28
C GLY A 273 0.28 4.00 32.84
N ASP A 274 -0.04 5.22 32.41
CA ASP A 274 -1.37 5.55 31.89
C ASP A 274 -1.65 4.79 30.58
N ALA A 275 -2.66 3.91 30.63
CA ALA A 275 -3.08 3.11 29.50
C ALA A 275 -3.63 3.99 28.36
N GLY A 276 -4.32 5.10 28.70
CA GLY A 276 -4.86 6.04 27.73
C GLY A 276 -3.75 6.70 26.91
N ALA A 277 -2.76 7.28 27.57
CA ALA A 277 -1.60 7.89 26.93
C ALA A 277 -0.78 6.91 26.10
N LYS A 278 -0.64 5.64 26.52
CA LYS A 278 0.03 4.60 25.71
C LYS A 278 -0.68 4.34 24.40
N VAL A 279 -2.01 4.22 24.43
CA VAL A 279 -2.82 4.00 23.22
C VAL A 279 -2.76 5.23 22.31
N ALA A 280 -2.93 6.43 22.88
CA ALA A 280 -2.88 7.69 22.14
C ALA A 280 -1.52 7.88 21.45
N ARG A 281 -0.41 7.66 22.17
CA ARG A 281 0.95 7.71 21.60
C ARG A 281 1.11 6.73 20.44
N LYS A 282 0.66 5.48 20.61
CA LYS A 282 0.75 4.46 19.55
C LYS A 282 -0.07 4.85 18.31
N GLN A 283 -1.26 5.43 18.51
CA GLN A 283 -2.09 5.94 17.42
C GLN A 283 -1.42 7.12 16.71
N ALA A 284 -0.82 8.06 17.45
CA ALA A 284 -0.08 9.19 16.88
C ALA A 284 1.15 8.74 16.08
N VAL A 285 1.91 7.75 16.57
CA VAL A 285 3.03 7.15 15.83
C VAL A 285 2.55 6.55 14.51
N LYS A 286 1.49 5.74 14.55
CA LYS A 286 0.88 5.17 13.34
C LYS A 286 0.42 6.26 12.38
N PHE A 287 -0.13 7.35 12.89
CA PHE A 287 -0.56 8.48 12.08
C PHE A 287 0.61 9.18 11.38
N ALA A 288 1.69 9.48 12.11
CA ALA A 288 2.90 10.06 11.53
C ALA A 288 3.54 9.13 10.47
N GLN A 289 3.56 7.82 10.73
CA GLN A 289 4.02 6.82 9.76
C GLN A 289 3.14 6.78 8.50
N ASN A 290 1.82 6.92 8.64
CA ASN A 290 0.92 7.00 7.49
C ASN A 290 1.18 8.26 6.66
N ILE A 291 1.48 9.40 7.29
CA ILE A 291 1.82 10.63 6.55
C ILE A 291 3.14 10.45 5.79
N LEU A 292 4.16 9.87 6.42
CA LEU A 292 5.44 9.55 5.76
C LEU A 292 5.23 8.61 4.57
N SER A 293 4.47 7.52 4.76
CA SER A 293 4.16 6.57 3.70
C SER A 293 3.36 7.15 2.54
N TYR A 294 2.62 8.25 2.76
CA TYR A 294 1.91 8.95 1.69
C TYR A 294 2.81 9.97 0.97
N LEU A 295 3.81 10.53 1.68
CA LEU A 295 4.80 11.43 1.11
C LEU A 295 5.78 10.68 0.17
N ASP A 296 6.11 9.44 0.51
CA ASP A 296 6.97 8.52 -0.26
C ASP A 296 6.37 8.07 -1.61
#